data_AF-A0A4Y8M5A0-F1
#
_entry.id   AF-A0A4Y8M5A0-F1
#
_cell.length_a   1.000
_cell.length_b   1.000
_cell.length_c   1.000
_cell.angle_alpha   90.00
_cell.angle_beta   90.00
_cell.angle_gamma   90.00
#
_symmetry.space_group_name_H-M   'P 1'
#
loop_
_entity.id
_entity.type
_entity.pdbx_description
1 polymer ?
#
loop_
_entity_poly.entity_id
_entity_poly.type
_entity_poly.pdbx_seq_one_letter_code
_entity_poly.pdbx_strand_id
1 'polypeptide(L)' 'MKQYVWNLLISIDQLANTLLGGSPDETISSRMGKRAIKGDRLGRLICRFLDLFDKGHCKKSIEEDEGRPL' A
#
# COMPACT_ATOMS: atom_id res chain seq x y z
N MET A 1 8.67 -21.13 -4.89
CA MET A 1 7.53 -21.20 -3.94
C MET A 1 7.34 -19.89 -3.18
N LYS A 2 8.26 -19.46 -2.30
CA LYS A 2 8.10 -18.22 -1.51
C LYS A 2 7.87 -16.95 -2.37
N GLN A 3 8.69 -16.74 -3.40
CA GLN A 3 8.54 -15.59 -4.31
C GLN A 3 7.22 -15.61 -5.07
N TYR A 4 6.75 -16.79 -5.48
CA TYR A 4 5.49 -16.91 -6.22
C TYR A 4 4.29 -16.53 -5.34
N VAL A 5 4.23 -17.05 -4.11
CA VAL A 5 3.19 -16.69 -3.14
C VAL A 5 3.26 -15.20 -2.82
N TRP A 6 4.48 -14.64 -2.67
CA TRP A 6 4.66 -13.21 -2.44
C TRP A 6 4.12 -12.35 -3.60
N ASN A 7 4.44 -12.71 -4.85
CA ASN A 7 3.93 -12.01 -6.03
C ASN A 7 2.40 -12.08 -6.10
N LEU A 8 1.78 -13.22 -5.76
CA LEU A 8 0.32 -13.34 -5.70
C LEU A 8 -0.29 -12.40 -4.66
N LEU A 9 0.33 -12.26 -3.48
CA LEU A 9 -0.14 -11.33 -2.46
C LEU A 9 -0.06 -9.88 -2.94
N ILE A 10 1.02 -9.49 -3.63
CA ILE A 10 1.15 -8.15 -4.23
C ILE A 10 0.05 -7.93 -5.28
N SER A 11 -0.17 -8.89 -6.19
CA SER A 11 -1.20 -8.75 -7.23
C SER A 11 -2.61 -8.63 -6.64
N ILE A 12 -2.92 -9.36 -5.57
CA ILE A 12 -4.21 -9.24 -4.85
C ILE A 12 -4.33 -7.86 -4.21
N ASP A 13 -3.26 -7.34 -3.62
CA ASP A 13 -3.25 -6.02 -3.00
C ASP A 13 -3.45 -4.88 -4.03
N GLN A 14 -2.73 -4.91 -5.16
CA GLN A 14 -2.90 -3.97 -6.27
C GLN A 14 -4.31 -4.04 -6.88
N LEU A 15 -4.87 -5.25 -7.04
CA LEU A 15 -6.25 -5.44 -7.48
C LEU A 15 -7.23 -4.79 -6.50
N ALA A 16 -7.08 -5.05 -5.19
CA ALA A 16 -7.92 -4.46 -4.17
C ALA A 16 -7.77 -2.92 -4.14
N ASN A 17 -6.56 -2.38 -4.32
CA ASN A 17 -6.35 -0.94 -4.43
C ASN A 17 -7.12 -0.35 -5.61
N THR A 18 -7.07 -1.01 -6.78
CA THR A 18 -7.80 -0.62 -7.99
C THR A 18 -9.31 -0.58 -7.74
N LEU A 19 -9.86 -1.64 -7.12
CA LEU A 19 -11.29 -1.71 -6.77
C LEU A 19 -11.72 -0.59 -5.80
N LEU A 20 -10.79 -0.11 -4.97
CA LEU A 20 -10.98 1.03 -4.06
C LEU A 20 -10.61 2.38 -4.70
N GLY A 21 -10.53 2.44 -6.04
CA GLY A 21 -10.25 3.66 -6.82
C GLY A 21 -8.81 4.17 -6.69
N GLY A 22 -7.85 3.30 -6.40
CA GLY A 22 -6.42 3.59 -6.46
C GLY A 22 -5.84 3.30 -7.85
N SER A 23 -4.55 3.61 -8.04
CA SER A 23 -3.85 3.26 -9.28
C SER A 23 -3.64 1.74 -9.37
N PRO A 24 -3.75 1.16 -10.58
CA PRO A 24 -3.59 -0.27 -10.78
C PRO A 24 -2.20 -0.82 -10.45
N ASP A 25 -1.17 0.01 -10.49
CA ASP A 25 0.21 -0.39 -10.19
C ASP A 25 0.66 0.04 -8.78
N GLU A 26 -0.27 0.53 -7.95
CA GLU A 26 0.03 0.94 -6.57
C GLU A 26 -0.58 -0.03 -5.55
N THR A 27 0.19 -0.37 -4.52
CA THR A 27 -0.29 -1.14 -3.35
C THR A 27 -1.09 -0.27 -2.38
N ILE A 28 -2.01 -0.88 -1.62
CA ILE A 28 -2.78 -0.19 -0.57
C ILE A 28 -1.84 0.40 0.47
N SER A 29 -0.80 -0.31 0.87
CA SER A 29 0.17 0.17 1.87
C SER A 29 0.96 1.39 1.37
N SER A 30 1.38 1.41 0.08
CA SER A 30 1.97 2.59 -0.57
C SER A 30 1.01 3.79 -0.54
N ARG A 31 -0.22 3.59 -1.02
CA ARG A 31 -1.26 4.64 -1.07
C ARG A 31 -1.58 5.20 0.32
N MET A 32 -1.73 4.33 1.31
CA MET A 32 -2.01 4.73 2.69
C MET A 32 -0.82 5.40 3.35
N GLY A 33 0.42 4.99 3.03
CA GLY A 33 1.64 5.67 3.44
C GLY A 33 1.68 7.12 2.96
N LYS A 34 1.43 7.36 1.66
CA LYS A 34 1.35 8.71 1.09
C LYS A 34 0.24 9.55 1.72
N ARG A 35 -0.93 8.96 1.96
CA ARG A 35 -2.05 9.62 2.67
C ARG A 35 -1.67 9.98 4.11
N ALA A 36 -1.01 9.06 4.83
CA ALA A 36 -0.56 9.28 6.20
C ALA A 36 0.44 10.44 6.31
N ILE A 37 1.38 10.56 5.35
CA ILE A 37 2.32 11.68 5.26
C ILE A 37 1.58 13.01 5.07
N LYS A 38 0.51 13.01 4.26
CA LYS A 38 -0.38 14.17 4.06
C LYS A 38 -1.29 14.46 5.26
N GLY A 39 -1.16 13.72 6.37
CA GLY A 39 -1.92 13.93 7.61
C GLY A 39 -3.27 13.20 7.68
N ASP A 40 -3.63 12.41 6.67
CA ASP A 40 -4.89 11.68 6.63
C ASP A 40 -5.03 10.70 7.80
N ARG A 41 -6.19 10.74 8.47
CA ARG A 41 -6.44 9.92 9.68
C ARG A 41 -6.61 8.45 9.31
N LEU A 42 -7.28 8.15 8.20
CA LEU A 42 -7.50 6.78 7.75
C LEU A 42 -6.18 6.13 7.33
N GLY A 43 -5.36 6.83 6.53
CA GLY A 43 -4.02 6.37 6.18
C GLY A 43 -3.17 6.05 7.41
N ARG A 44 -3.16 6.95 8.42
CA ARG A 44 -2.43 6.68 9.68
C ARG A 44 -2.97 5.49 10.45
N LEU A 45 -4.29 5.30 10.50
CA LEU A 45 -4.91 4.15 11.18
C LEU A 45 -4.51 2.84 10.51
N ILE A 46 -4.63 2.77 9.18
CA ILE A 46 -4.28 1.57 8.40
C ILE A 46 -2.78 1.27 8.56
N CYS A 47 -1.91 2.28 8.47
CA CYS A 47 -0.48 2.08 8.65
C CYS A 47 -0.10 1.60 10.06
N ARG A 48 -0.77 2.09 11.10
CA ARG A 48 -0.56 1.57 12.47
C ARG A 48 -1.00 0.12 12.62
N PHE A 49 -2.08 -0.28 11.94
CA PHE A 49 -2.51 -1.68 11.93
C PHE A 49 -1.48 -2.57 11.22
N LEU A 50 -0.98 -2.15 10.06
CA LEU A 50 0.03 -2.89 9.31
C LEU A 50 1.38 -2.96 10.04
N ASP A 51 1.72 -1.92 10.81
CA ASP A 51 2.92 -1.90 11.66
C ASP A 51 2.94 -3.00 12.74
N LEU A 52 1.79 -3.60 13.08
CA LEU A 52 1.71 -4.74 14.00
C LEU A 52 2.31 -6.02 13.39
N PHE A 53 2.29 -6.14 12.06
CA PHE A 53 2.80 -7.31 11.34
C PHE A 53 4.21 -7.07 10.81
N ASP A 54 4.51 -5.84 10.38
CA ASP A 54 5.83 -5.42 9.92
C ASP A 54 6.10 -3.97 10.33
N LYS A 55 7.04 -3.74 11.24
CA LYS A 55 7.30 -2.41 11.79
C LYS A 55 7.69 -1.42 10.69
N GLY A 56 6.92 -0.34 10.54
CA GLY A 56 7.13 0.69 9.53
C GLY A 56 6.66 0.27 8.14
N HIS A 57 5.70 -0.65 8.04
CA HIS A 57 5.29 -1.30 6.80
C HIS A 57 4.97 -0.28 5.70
N CYS A 58 4.01 0.61 5.93
CA CYS A 58 3.64 1.64 4.96
C CYS A 58 4.84 2.51 4.54
N LYS A 59 5.75 2.85 5.46
CA LYS A 59 6.91 3.68 5.14
C LYS A 59 7.86 2.97 4.17
N LYS A 60 8.02 1.65 4.32
CA LYS A 60 8.83 0.81 3.42
C LYS A 60 8.14 0.57 2.08
N SER A 61 6.82 0.59 2.06
CA SER A 61 6.00 0.32 0.87
C SER A 61 5.71 1.56 0.02
N ILE A 62 6.10 2.77 0.43
CA ILE A 62 5.90 3.96 -0.40
C ILE A 62 6.81 3.87 -1.63
N GLU A 63 6.16 3.86 -2.79
CA GLU A 63 6.78 3.96 -4.12
C GLU A 63 6.42 5.33 -4.69
N GLU A 64 7.38 6.25 -4.76
CA GLU A 64 7.15 7.67 -5.12
C GLU A 64 6.75 7.87 -6.60
N ASP A 65 7.10 6.91 -7.45
CA ASP A 65 6.77 6.82 -8.88
C ASP A 65 5.37 6.28 -9.14
N GLU A 66 4.85 5.42 -8.26
CA GLU A 66 3.54 4.82 -8.41
C GLU A 66 2.38 5.74 -7.99
N GLY A 67 1.17 5.41 -8.44
CA GLY A 67 -0.05 6.12 -8.01
C GLY A 67 -0.27 7.50 -8.63
N ARG A 68 0.58 7.90 -9.59
CA ARG A 68 0.44 9.18 -10.30
C ARG A 68 -0.68 9.09 -11.34
N PRO A 69 -1.45 10.16 -11.58
CA PRO A 69 -2.35 10.21 -12.74
C PRO A 69 -1.53 10.03 -14.02
N LEU A 70 -2.03 9.19 -14.93
CA LEU A 70 -1.50 9.08 -16.30
C LEU A 70 -1.61 10.41 -17.04
#